data_AF-A0A1E1UYJ0-F1
#
_entry.id   AF-A0A1E1UYJ0-F1
#
_cell.length_a   1.000
_cell.length_b   1.000
_cell.length_c   1.000
_cell.angle_alpha   90.00
_cell.angle_beta   90.00
_cell.angle_gamma   90.00
#
_symmetry.space_group_name_H-M   'P 1'
#
loop_
_entity.id
_entity.type
_entity.pdbx_description
1 polymer ?
#
loop_
_entity_poly.entity_id
_entity_poly.type
_entity_poly.pdbx_seq_one_letter_code
_entity_poly.pdbx_strand_id
1 'polypeptide(L)'
;MRPGATTRAVTIADGRLTIEGVRNAFIQSPARQLLLEAGPLDVISGYASQNGSLNSVASLRGFGALGHDWLARAGFEDRAQHVVLSIRALPDTGEGKMLLRLGFDGEADAPHAGAFSADLFVSAPVYAELKRDLQAGLVDTVSISAATNLWISDADRDPPAGGAVTWYLGIEADGRTSGSAKGLVQSLSWSQRGRREEAPHPVPAANAAETPDEDPEDGIEFRKLRQLTVLNRWMMNLLIALIAIMFVLALK
;
A
#
# COMPACT_ATOMS: atom_id res chain seq x y z
N MET A 1 -27.56 2.06 -17.70
CA MET A 1 -26.98 3.28 -18.32
C MET A 1 -25.64 3.54 -17.66
N ARG A 2 -24.52 3.32 -18.36
CA ARG A 2 -23.19 3.72 -17.88
C ARG A 2 -23.08 5.24 -18.05
N PRO A 3 -22.70 6.03 -17.03
CA PRO A 3 -22.29 7.42 -17.28
C PRO A 3 -21.10 7.38 -18.25
N GLY A 4 -21.21 8.15 -19.34
CA GLY A 4 -20.15 8.22 -20.34
C GLY A 4 -18.88 8.76 -19.69
N ALA A 5 -17.83 7.95 -19.64
CA ALA A 5 -16.51 8.39 -19.22
C ALA A 5 -15.96 9.33 -20.31
N THR A 6 -16.14 10.63 -20.11
CA THR A 6 -15.57 11.66 -20.98
C THR A 6 -14.05 11.53 -20.91
N THR A 7 -13.41 11.29 -22.07
CA THR A 7 -11.96 11.40 -22.19
C THR A 7 -11.55 12.81 -21.81
N ARG A 8 -10.62 12.94 -20.86
CA ARG A 8 -10.05 14.22 -20.45
C ARG A 8 -8.72 14.44 -21.14
N ALA A 9 -8.45 15.63 -21.66
CA ALA A 9 -7.12 15.93 -22.16
C ALA A 9 -6.11 15.97 -20.99
N VAL A 10 -4.98 15.29 -21.19
CA VAL A 10 -3.87 15.20 -20.22
C VAL A 10 -2.65 15.84 -20.86
N THR A 11 -2.06 16.82 -20.19
CA THR A 11 -0.84 17.49 -20.66
C THR A 11 0.24 17.43 -19.60
N ILE A 12 1.42 16.92 -19.99
CA ILE A 12 2.63 16.95 -19.17
C ILE A 12 3.62 17.89 -19.87
N ALA A 13 3.88 19.04 -19.25
CA ALA A 13 4.83 20.03 -19.74
C ALA A 13 5.64 20.58 -18.55
N ASP A 14 6.94 20.81 -18.74
CA ASP A 14 7.83 21.38 -17.71
C ASP A 14 7.79 20.66 -16.35
N GLY A 15 7.62 19.32 -16.37
CA GLY A 15 7.53 18.51 -15.14
C GLY A 15 6.22 18.67 -14.38
N ARG A 16 5.20 19.27 -15.00
CA ARG A 16 3.88 19.53 -14.44
C ARG A 16 2.81 18.78 -15.22
N LEU A 17 1.96 18.05 -14.50
CA LEU A 17 0.77 17.38 -15.00
C LEU A 17 -0.44 18.31 -14.85
N THR A 18 -1.17 18.51 -15.94
CA THR A 18 -2.44 19.23 -15.97
C THR A 18 -3.49 18.35 -16.64
N ILE A 19 -4.72 18.41 -16.12
CA ILE A 19 -5.84 17.57 -16.56
C ILE A 19 -7.02 18.48 -16.86
N GLU A 20 -7.60 18.34 -18.04
CA GLU A 20 -8.79 19.10 -18.44
C GLU A 20 -9.94 18.91 -17.42
N GLY A 21 -10.53 20.03 -16.99
CA GLY A 21 -11.59 20.05 -15.99
C GLY A 21 -11.12 19.94 -14.53
N VAL A 22 -9.81 19.75 -14.29
CA VAL A 22 -9.21 19.76 -12.95
C VAL A 22 -8.46 21.07 -12.76
N ARG A 23 -8.80 21.83 -11.72
CA ARG A 23 -8.20 23.15 -11.47
C ARG A 23 -6.74 23.07 -11.04
N ASN A 24 -6.37 22.00 -10.34
CA ASN A 24 -5.04 21.86 -9.77
C ASN A 24 -4.09 21.28 -10.82
N ALA A 25 -2.90 21.87 -10.89
CA ALA A 25 -1.76 21.25 -11.54
C ALA A 25 -1.02 20.37 -10.52
N PHE A 26 -0.35 19.34 -11.01
CA PHE A 26 0.41 18.42 -10.18
C PHE A 26 1.88 18.41 -10.59
N ILE A 27 2.78 18.21 -9.63
CA ILE A 27 4.22 18.16 -9.84
C ILE A 27 4.83 16.93 -9.17
N GLN A 28 6.01 16.50 -9.59
CA GLN A 28 6.77 15.48 -8.87
C GLN A 28 7.76 16.17 -7.92
N SER A 29 7.84 15.68 -6.68
CA SER A 29 8.76 16.22 -5.67
C SER A 29 9.84 15.18 -5.31
N PRO A 30 11.03 15.23 -5.93
CA PRO A 30 12.10 14.27 -5.65
C PRO A 30 12.68 14.40 -4.24
N ALA A 31 12.43 15.53 -3.55
CA ALA A 31 12.87 15.76 -2.18
C ALA A 31 12.03 15.00 -1.13
N ARG A 32 10.84 14.53 -1.50
CA ARG A 32 9.92 13.84 -0.58
C ARG A 32 9.99 12.34 -0.78
N GLN A 33 9.82 11.62 0.31
CA GLN A 33 9.77 10.17 0.32
C GLN A 33 8.38 9.74 0.73
N LEU A 34 7.85 8.73 0.06
CA LEU A 34 6.66 8.04 0.49
C LEU A 34 7.04 7.13 1.66
N LEU A 35 6.32 7.26 2.77
CA LEU A 35 6.45 6.38 3.92
C LEU A 35 5.25 5.43 3.96
N LEU A 36 5.53 4.14 4.17
CA LEU A 36 4.52 3.11 4.37
C LEU A 36 4.87 2.30 5.61
N GLU A 37 3.90 2.14 6.50
CA GLU A 37 4.00 1.24 7.64
C GLU A 37 3.01 0.08 7.48
N ALA A 38 3.47 -1.15 7.64
CA ALA A 38 2.65 -2.33 7.45
C ALA A 38 2.76 -3.29 8.62
N GLY A 39 1.64 -3.87 9.01
CA GLY A 39 1.59 -4.92 10.03
C GLY A 39 0.16 -5.24 10.46
N PRO A 40 -0.18 -6.52 10.73
CA PRO A 40 0.61 -7.74 10.51
C PRO A 40 0.62 -8.19 9.02
N LEU A 41 1.62 -8.98 8.62
CA LEU A 41 1.73 -9.58 7.28
C LEU A 41 1.48 -11.09 7.30
N ASP A 42 0.71 -11.57 6.34
CA ASP A 42 0.44 -12.98 6.09
C ASP A 42 1.42 -13.58 5.09
N VAL A 43 1.98 -14.74 5.41
CA VAL A 43 2.82 -15.51 4.48
C VAL A 43 1.93 -16.31 3.54
N ILE A 44 1.92 -15.94 2.26
CA ILE A 44 1.20 -16.68 1.21
C ILE A 44 2.22 -17.44 0.37
N SER A 45 1.99 -18.74 0.21
CA SER A 45 2.81 -19.61 -0.63
C SER A 45 1.91 -20.58 -1.39
N GLY A 46 2.23 -20.80 -2.66
CA GLY A 46 1.47 -21.70 -3.52
C GLY A 46 2.14 -21.83 -4.89
N TYR A 47 1.41 -22.44 -5.82
CA TYR A 47 1.83 -22.55 -7.21
C TYR A 47 0.74 -22.01 -8.11
N ALA A 48 1.12 -21.26 -9.14
CA ALA A 48 0.22 -20.81 -10.18
C ALA A 48 0.68 -21.37 -11.52
N SER A 49 -0.26 -21.92 -12.30
CA SER A 49 0.00 -22.28 -13.68
C SER A 49 -0.15 -21.04 -14.55
N GLN A 50 0.93 -20.65 -15.23
CA GLN A 50 0.90 -19.56 -16.20
C GLN A 50 1.51 -20.06 -17.50
N ASN A 51 0.75 -19.98 -18.59
CA ASN A 51 1.14 -20.49 -19.91
C ASN A 51 1.60 -21.97 -19.90
N GLY A 52 0.98 -22.81 -19.04
CA GLY A 52 1.33 -24.22 -18.92
C GLY A 52 2.58 -24.51 -18.06
N SER A 53 3.28 -23.49 -17.55
CA SER A 53 4.36 -23.65 -16.58
C SER A 53 3.83 -23.45 -15.16
N LEU A 54 4.18 -24.38 -14.26
CA LEU A 54 3.87 -24.24 -12.84
C LEU A 54 4.94 -23.37 -12.16
N ASN A 55 4.56 -22.18 -11.74
CA ASN A 55 5.45 -21.23 -11.08
C ASN A 55 5.13 -21.16 -9.60
N SER A 56 6.16 -21.22 -8.75
CA SER A 56 6.00 -20.95 -7.32
C SER A 56 5.62 -19.49 -7.13
N VAL A 57 4.55 -19.24 -6.38
CA VAL A 57 4.10 -17.91 -5.98
C VAL A 57 4.29 -17.81 -4.48
N ALA A 58 5.32 -17.07 -4.07
CA ALA A 58 5.55 -16.72 -2.69
C ALA A 58 5.42 -15.20 -2.53
N SER A 59 4.54 -14.76 -1.64
CA SER A 59 4.36 -13.35 -1.32
C SER A 59 4.00 -13.17 0.14
N LEU A 60 4.50 -12.11 0.76
CA LEU A 60 3.97 -11.62 2.04
C LEU A 60 2.86 -10.61 1.71
N ARG A 61 1.70 -10.71 2.34
CA ARG A 61 0.56 -9.82 2.05
C ARG A 61 0.00 -9.18 3.30
N GLY A 62 -0.53 -7.99 3.16
CA GLY A 62 -1.24 -7.29 4.24
C GLY A 62 -1.69 -5.92 3.77
N PHE A 63 -1.74 -4.98 4.71
CA PHE A 63 -2.07 -3.59 4.42
C PHE A 63 -0.91 -2.70 4.85
N GLY A 64 -0.61 -1.70 4.01
CA GLY A 64 0.28 -0.60 4.35
C GLY A 64 -0.54 0.66 4.64
N ALA A 65 -0.13 1.43 5.64
CA ALA A 65 -0.68 2.73 6.00
C ALA A 65 0.31 3.83 5.61
N LEU A 66 -0.18 4.96 5.12
CA LEU A 66 0.60 6.16 4.78
C LEU A 66 0.81 7.10 5.99
N GLY A 67 0.45 6.67 7.21
CA GLY A 67 0.46 7.53 8.39
C GLY A 67 -0.50 8.72 8.21
N HIS A 68 0.02 9.94 8.27
CA HIS A 68 -0.77 11.16 8.05
C HIS A 68 -0.98 11.50 6.56
N ASP A 69 -0.22 10.88 5.66
CA ASP A 69 -0.31 11.12 4.22
C ASP A 69 -1.46 10.34 3.57
N TRP A 70 -1.78 10.72 2.34
CA TRP A 70 -2.88 10.13 1.59
C TRP A 70 -2.45 9.76 0.17
N LEU A 71 -3.08 8.74 -0.39
CA LEU A 71 -2.95 8.35 -1.80
C LEU A 71 -4.29 8.59 -2.52
N ALA A 72 -4.22 9.13 -3.73
CA ALA A 72 -5.36 9.45 -4.58
C ALA A 72 -5.02 9.21 -6.06
N ARG A 73 -6.00 9.28 -6.95
CA ARG A 73 -5.75 9.36 -8.40
C ARG A 73 -6.00 10.77 -8.92
N ALA A 74 -5.10 11.28 -9.75
CA ALA A 74 -5.23 12.61 -10.31
C ALA A 74 -6.51 12.74 -11.16
N GLY A 75 -7.40 13.65 -10.75
CA GLY A 75 -8.69 13.89 -11.40
C GLY A 75 -9.84 12.96 -10.97
N PHE A 76 -9.64 12.06 -10.02
CA PHE A 76 -10.71 11.24 -9.48
C PHE A 76 -11.07 11.70 -8.05
N GLU A 77 -12.31 11.45 -7.64
CA GLU A 77 -12.80 11.78 -6.29
C GLU A 77 -12.52 10.64 -5.30
N ASP A 78 -11.29 10.14 -5.29
CA ASP A 78 -10.88 9.07 -4.39
C ASP A 78 -9.66 9.43 -3.56
N ARG A 79 -9.59 8.81 -2.38
CA ARG A 79 -8.52 9.02 -1.42
C ARG A 79 -8.44 7.84 -0.46
N ALA A 80 -7.24 7.42 -0.11
CA ALA A 80 -7.02 6.36 0.87
C ALA A 80 -5.73 6.60 1.66
N GLN A 81 -5.75 6.31 2.96
CA GLN A 81 -4.55 6.20 3.80
C GLN A 81 -3.99 4.78 3.81
N HIS A 82 -4.74 3.81 3.28
CA HIS A 82 -4.39 2.41 3.31
C HIS A 82 -4.27 1.84 1.90
N VAL A 83 -3.29 0.97 1.71
CA VAL A 83 -3.02 0.26 0.46
C VAL A 83 -2.91 -1.23 0.72
N VAL A 84 -3.33 -2.04 -0.24
CA VAL A 84 -3.05 -3.47 -0.22
C VAL A 84 -1.56 -3.65 -0.51
N LEU A 85 -0.81 -4.22 0.44
CA LEU A 85 0.62 -4.43 0.31
C LEU A 85 0.93 -5.89 -0.05
N SER A 86 1.81 -6.07 -1.02
CA SER A 86 2.37 -7.36 -1.42
C SER A 86 3.89 -7.25 -1.54
N ILE A 87 4.62 -8.05 -0.76
CA ILE A 87 6.08 -8.12 -0.80
C ILE A 87 6.49 -9.42 -1.49
N ARG A 88 7.37 -9.34 -2.50
CA ARG A 88 7.86 -10.49 -3.28
C ARG A 88 9.37 -10.40 -3.49
N ALA A 89 10.01 -11.55 -3.62
CA ALA A 89 11.38 -11.61 -4.11
C ALA A 89 11.43 -11.25 -5.60
N LEU A 90 12.39 -10.41 -5.98
CA LEU A 90 12.72 -10.17 -7.38
C LEU A 90 13.44 -11.41 -7.94
N PRO A 91 13.08 -11.91 -9.14
CA PRO A 91 13.87 -12.93 -9.81
C PRO A 91 15.29 -12.39 -10.04
N ASP A 92 16.32 -13.20 -9.74
CA ASP A 92 17.76 -12.82 -9.71
C ASP A 92 18.18 -12.03 -10.97
N THR A 93 18.02 -10.71 -10.87
CA THR A 93 18.42 -9.71 -11.87
C THR A 93 19.39 -8.74 -11.22
N GLY A 94 20.44 -9.30 -10.63
CA GLY A 94 21.78 -8.72 -10.55
C GLY A 94 22.02 -7.41 -9.77
N GLU A 95 21.00 -6.70 -9.30
CA GLU A 95 21.21 -5.46 -8.55
C GLU A 95 20.34 -5.50 -7.29
N GLY A 96 20.96 -5.32 -6.11
CA GLY A 96 20.29 -5.28 -4.80
C GLY A 96 19.31 -4.11 -4.61
N LYS A 97 18.71 -3.61 -5.70
CA LYS A 97 17.72 -2.54 -5.72
C LYS A 97 16.38 -3.10 -5.27
N MET A 98 15.75 -2.41 -4.34
CA MET A 98 14.39 -2.66 -3.90
C MET A 98 13.45 -1.71 -4.63
N LEU A 99 12.39 -2.24 -5.25
CA LEU A 99 11.48 -1.49 -6.09
C LEU A 99 10.08 -1.50 -5.50
N LEU A 100 9.42 -0.35 -5.53
CA LEU A 100 8.02 -0.20 -5.16
C LEU A 100 7.21 0.14 -6.41
N ARG A 101 6.10 -0.56 -6.63
CA ARG A 101 5.09 -0.21 -7.64
C ARG A 101 3.78 0.08 -6.93
N LEU A 102 3.19 1.23 -7.24
CA LEU A 102 1.90 1.67 -6.73
C LEU A 102 0.88 1.71 -7.87
N GLY A 103 -0.34 1.32 -7.58
CA GLY A 103 -1.42 1.25 -8.56
C GLY A 103 -2.79 1.35 -7.94
N PHE A 104 -3.80 1.26 -8.79
CA PHE A 104 -5.20 1.23 -8.42
C PHE A 104 -5.89 0.10 -9.20
N ASP A 105 -6.50 -0.84 -8.49
CA ASP A 105 -7.12 -2.01 -9.08
C ASP A 105 -8.55 -1.66 -9.50
N GLY A 106 -8.71 -1.06 -10.69
CA GLY A 106 -10.02 -0.63 -11.20
C GLY A 106 -10.91 -1.74 -11.78
N GLU A 107 -10.40 -2.97 -11.88
CA GLU A 107 -11.13 -4.10 -12.44
C GLU A 107 -12.10 -4.70 -11.42
N ALA A 108 -13.38 -4.81 -11.79
CA ALA A 108 -14.45 -5.25 -10.88
C ALA A 108 -14.27 -6.68 -10.36
N ASP A 109 -13.57 -7.54 -11.11
CA ASP A 109 -13.37 -8.95 -10.77
C ASP A 109 -12.06 -9.18 -10.00
N ALA A 110 -11.26 -8.13 -9.75
CA ALA A 110 -10.04 -8.24 -8.97
C ALA A 110 -10.35 -8.46 -7.48
N PRO A 111 -9.52 -9.23 -6.74
CA PRO A 111 -9.73 -9.49 -5.31
C PRO A 111 -9.87 -8.23 -4.44
N HIS A 112 -9.31 -7.11 -4.90
CA HIS A 112 -9.32 -5.82 -4.24
C HIS A 112 -9.81 -4.70 -5.18
N ALA A 113 -10.82 -5.02 -6.00
CA ALA A 113 -11.45 -4.05 -6.90
C ALA A 113 -11.79 -2.73 -6.17
N GLY A 114 -11.32 -1.61 -6.73
CA GLY A 114 -11.48 -0.27 -6.17
C GLY A 114 -10.46 0.12 -5.10
N ALA A 115 -9.43 -0.70 -4.84
CA ALA A 115 -8.40 -0.41 -3.85
C ALA A 115 -7.09 0.05 -4.49
N PHE A 116 -6.33 0.84 -3.72
CA PHE A 116 -4.94 1.11 -4.03
C PHE A 116 -4.05 -0.08 -3.65
N SER A 117 -3.05 -0.35 -4.49
CA SER A 117 -2.13 -1.47 -4.32
C SER A 117 -0.68 -0.99 -4.30
N ALA A 118 0.13 -1.66 -3.48
CA ALA A 118 1.57 -1.47 -3.34
C ALA A 118 2.28 -2.82 -3.48
N ASP A 119 3.02 -2.99 -4.56
CA ASP A 119 3.87 -4.16 -4.80
C ASP A 119 5.33 -3.80 -4.51
N LEU A 120 5.87 -4.37 -3.44
CA LEU A 120 7.27 -4.25 -3.06
C LEU A 120 8.06 -5.46 -3.57
N PHE A 121 9.10 -5.19 -4.35
CA PHE A 121 10.05 -6.19 -4.84
C PHE A 121 11.38 -5.99 -4.12
N VAL A 122 11.85 -7.04 -3.44
CA VAL A 122 13.13 -7.03 -2.70
C VAL A 122 14.04 -8.14 -3.19
N SER A 123 15.33 -8.08 -2.85
CA SER A 123 16.26 -9.16 -3.18
C SER A 123 15.86 -10.46 -2.45
N ALA A 124 16.20 -11.62 -3.04
CA ALA A 124 15.89 -12.92 -2.46
C ALA A 124 16.42 -13.10 -1.02
N PRO A 125 17.64 -12.65 -0.66
CA PRO A 125 18.12 -12.72 0.73
C PRO A 125 17.26 -11.92 1.71
N VAL A 126 16.91 -10.67 1.35
CA VAL A 126 16.07 -9.80 2.19
C VAL A 126 14.67 -10.38 2.37
N TYR A 127 14.08 -10.93 1.30
CA TYR A 127 12.79 -11.60 1.38
C TYR A 127 12.83 -12.81 2.32
N ALA A 128 13.87 -13.64 2.22
CA ALA A 128 14.03 -14.83 3.04
C ALA A 128 14.20 -14.49 4.53
N GLU A 129 14.96 -13.43 4.83
CA GLU A 129 15.16 -12.93 6.19
C GLU A 129 13.85 -12.42 6.81
N LEU A 130 13.15 -11.50 6.12
CA LEU A 130 11.87 -10.97 6.57
C LEU A 130 10.83 -12.09 6.76
N LYS A 131 10.75 -13.04 5.82
CA LYS A 131 9.85 -14.19 5.93
C LYS A 131 10.17 -15.04 7.16
N ARG A 132 11.44 -15.34 7.41
CA ARG A 132 11.87 -16.12 8.59
C ARG A 132 11.48 -15.41 9.88
N ASP A 133 11.74 -14.12 9.97
CA ASP A 133 11.47 -13.33 11.17
C ASP A 133 9.96 -13.20 11.41
N LEU A 134 9.16 -13.03 10.35
CA LEU A 134 7.68 -13.08 10.42
C LEU A 134 7.18 -14.44 10.95
N GLN A 135 7.72 -15.54 10.42
CA GLN A 135 7.35 -16.89 10.85
C GLN A 135 7.75 -17.18 12.30
N ALA A 136 8.83 -16.56 12.78
CA ALA A 136 9.26 -16.62 14.16
C ALA A 136 8.46 -15.67 15.09
N GLY A 137 7.51 -14.91 14.55
CA GLY A 137 6.73 -13.93 15.31
C GLY A 137 7.56 -12.73 15.79
N LEU A 138 8.67 -12.43 15.10
CA LEU A 138 9.62 -11.38 15.46
C LEU A 138 9.35 -10.06 14.72
N VAL A 139 8.24 -9.97 13.97
CA VAL A 139 7.91 -8.81 13.13
C VAL A 139 6.50 -8.36 13.43
N ASP A 140 6.38 -7.19 14.05
CA ASP A 140 5.08 -6.55 14.31
C ASP A 140 4.79 -5.47 13.27
N THR A 141 5.83 -4.72 12.88
CA THR A 141 5.71 -3.60 11.95
C THR A 141 6.87 -3.61 10.97
N VAL A 142 6.56 -3.38 9.71
CA VAL A 142 7.49 -3.18 8.59
C VAL A 142 7.36 -1.75 8.13
N SER A 143 8.46 -0.99 8.15
CA SER A 143 8.52 0.39 7.69
C SER A 143 9.30 0.47 6.39
N ILE A 144 8.69 1.11 5.39
CA ILE A 144 9.21 1.26 4.03
C ILE A 144 9.30 2.75 3.73
N SER A 145 10.47 3.21 3.27
CA SER A 145 10.62 4.54 2.67
C SER A 145 11.03 4.42 1.21
N ALA A 146 10.37 5.15 0.31
CA ALA A 146 10.67 5.13 -1.10
C ALA A 146 10.68 6.54 -1.72
N ALA A 147 11.67 6.81 -2.58
CA ALA A 147 11.56 7.91 -3.53
C ALA A 147 10.68 7.45 -4.70
N THR A 148 9.56 8.13 -4.92
CA THR A 148 8.58 7.74 -5.93
C THR A 148 8.44 8.80 -7.01
N ASN A 149 7.90 8.42 -8.16
CA ASN A 149 7.45 9.34 -9.20
C ASN A 149 5.97 9.74 -9.05
N LEU A 150 5.41 9.60 -7.85
CA LEU A 150 4.07 10.08 -7.54
C LEU A 150 4.00 11.60 -7.71
N TRP A 151 2.81 12.07 -8.05
CA TRP A 151 2.52 13.49 -8.18
C TRP A 151 2.02 14.04 -6.84
N ILE A 152 2.24 15.33 -6.61
CA ILE A 152 1.62 16.09 -5.52
C ILE A 152 0.92 17.30 -6.12
N SER A 153 -0.08 17.84 -5.44
CA SER A 153 -0.66 19.13 -5.84
C SER A 153 0.43 20.20 -5.85
N ASP A 154 0.46 21.07 -6.86
CA ASP A 154 1.40 22.18 -6.90
C ASP A 154 1.20 23.16 -5.72
N ALA A 155 -0.02 23.26 -5.20
CA ALA A 155 -0.31 24.01 -3.99
C ALA A 155 0.38 23.43 -2.74
N ASP A 156 0.69 22.14 -2.75
CA ASP A 156 1.33 21.41 -1.65
C ASP A 156 2.85 21.27 -1.87
N ARG A 157 3.44 22.07 -2.76
CA ARG A 157 4.88 22.06 -3.05
C ARG A 157 5.70 22.39 -1.80
N ASP A 158 5.31 23.45 -1.10
CA ASP A 158 5.96 23.97 0.11
C ASP A 158 4.95 23.94 1.28
N PRO A 159 4.55 22.75 1.75
CA PRO A 159 3.58 22.65 2.81
C PRO A 159 4.21 23.15 4.12
N PRO A 160 3.39 23.66 5.06
CA PRO A 160 3.86 23.99 6.40
C PRO A 160 4.56 22.78 7.03
N ALA A 161 5.56 23.03 7.88
CA ALA A 161 6.33 21.97 8.52
C ALA A 161 5.41 20.97 9.24
N GLY A 162 5.51 19.69 8.88
CA GLY A 162 4.64 18.62 9.42
C GLY A 162 3.28 18.46 8.72
N GLY A 163 3.00 19.20 7.64
CA GLY A 163 1.77 19.06 6.88
C GLY A 163 1.69 17.74 6.12
N ALA A 164 0.56 17.04 6.28
CA ALA A 164 0.21 15.86 5.50
C ALA A 164 0.16 16.19 4.00
N VAL A 165 0.62 15.26 3.17
CA VAL A 165 0.61 15.39 1.71
C VAL A 165 -0.33 14.37 1.09
N THR A 166 -1.02 14.79 0.02
CA THR A 166 -1.72 13.84 -0.86
C THR A 166 -0.84 13.52 -2.05
N TRP A 167 -0.47 12.25 -2.13
CA TRP A 167 0.21 11.64 -3.26
C TRP A 167 -0.81 11.21 -4.31
N TYR A 168 -0.54 11.51 -5.56
CA TYR A 168 -1.42 11.21 -6.68
C TYR A 168 -0.75 10.23 -7.63
N LEU A 169 -1.44 9.13 -7.91
CA LEU A 169 -1.22 8.38 -9.13
C LEU A 169 -1.57 9.29 -10.31
N GLY A 170 -0.72 9.25 -11.33
CA GLY A 170 -0.98 9.96 -12.58
C GLY A 170 -2.23 9.43 -13.28
N ILE A 171 -2.55 10.04 -14.40
CA ILE A 171 -3.59 9.56 -15.30
C ILE A 171 -2.92 9.09 -16.60
N GLU A 172 -3.39 7.98 -17.16
CA GLU A 172 -2.88 7.46 -18.43
C GLU A 172 -3.22 8.41 -19.59
N ALA A 173 -2.53 8.26 -20.71
CA ALA A 173 -2.72 9.10 -21.89
C ALA A 173 -4.15 9.04 -22.47
N ASP A 174 -4.90 7.99 -22.14
CA ASP A 174 -6.31 7.85 -22.51
C ASP A 174 -7.26 8.76 -21.71
N GLY A 175 -6.77 9.41 -20.65
CA GLY A 175 -7.51 10.31 -19.78
C GLY A 175 -8.63 9.63 -18.99
N ARG A 176 -8.64 8.29 -18.93
CA ARG A 176 -9.73 7.48 -18.35
C ARG A 176 -9.25 6.57 -17.25
N THR A 177 -8.02 6.07 -17.36
CA THR A 177 -7.46 5.12 -16.40
C THR A 177 -6.38 5.76 -15.54
N SER A 178 -6.26 5.27 -14.32
CA SER A 178 -5.15 5.65 -13.45
C SER A 178 -3.86 5.12 -14.03
N GLY A 179 -2.82 5.94 -14.03
CA GLY A 179 -1.47 5.46 -14.20
C GLY A 179 -0.97 4.69 -12.99
N SER A 180 0.16 4.02 -13.16
CA SER A 180 0.94 3.41 -12.07
C SER A 180 2.14 4.28 -11.71
N ALA A 181 2.49 4.32 -10.44
CA ALA A 181 3.72 4.94 -9.96
C ALA A 181 4.78 3.88 -9.62
N LYS A 182 6.04 4.26 -9.77
CA LYS A 182 7.22 3.48 -9.45
C LYS A 182 8.08 4.25 -8.46
N GLY A 183 8.71 3.52 -7.56
CA GLY A 183 9.64 4.08 -6.60
C GLY A 183 10.85 3.19 -6.37
N LEU A 184 11.95 3.85 -6.00
CA LEU A 184 13.14 3.19 -5.48
C LEU A 184 13.04 3.23 -3.95
N VAL A 185 13.04 2.06 -3.34
CA VAL A 185 13.00 1.93 -1.88
C VAL A 185 14.37 2.28 -1.32
N GLN A 186 14.40 3.25 -0.42
CA GLN A 186 15.60 3.74 0.23
C GLN A 186 15.86 3.02 1.55
N SER A 187 14.80 2.69 2.28
CA SER A 187 14.89 1.92 3.51
C SER A 187 13.75 0.92 3.61
N LEU A 188 14.10 -0.25 4.14
CA LEU A 188 13.18 -1.29 4.56
C LEU A 188 13.66 -1.76 5.92
N SER A 189 12.82 -1.66 6.94
CA SER A 189 13.15 -2.09 8.29
C SER A 189 11.94 -2.76 8.93
N TRP A 190 12.19 -3.63 9.90
CA TRP A 190 11.13 -4.25 10.69
C TRP A 190 11.54 -4.36 12.15
N SER A 191 10.56 -4.24 13.04
CA SER A 191 10.80 -4.31 14.48
C SER A 191 9.69 -5.08 15.20
N GLN A 192 10.01 -5.49 16.42
CA GLN A 192 9.03 -5.93 17.41
C GLN A 192 8.54 -4.70 18.18
N ARG A 193 7.23 -4.58 18.37
CA ARG A 193 6.63 -3.61 19.29
C ARG A 193 7.25 -3.83 20.67
N GLY A 194 7.99 -2.82 21.14
CA GLY A 194 8.68 -2.84 22.43
C GLY A 194 10.20 -2.70 22.35
N ARG A 195 10.81 -2.86 21.16
CA ARG A 195 12.21 -2.47 20.92
C ARG A 195 12.25 -1.26 20.00
N ARG A 196 11.67 -0.15 20.46
CA ARG A 196 12.05 1.16 19.92
C ARG A 196 13.52 1.31 20.25
N GLU A 197 14.36 1.33 19.23
CA GLU A 197 15.78 1.61 19.36
C GLU A 197 15.90 2.92 20.17
N GLU A 198 16.36 2.76 21.40
CA GLU A 198 16.60 3.86 22.32
C GLU A 198 17.70 4.69 21.68
N ALA A 199 17.31 5.77 21.01
CA ALA A 199 18.24 6.80 20.59
C ALA A 199 19.11 7.12 21.82
N PRO A 200 20.45 7.13 21.69
CA PRO A 200 21.32 7.35 22.84
C PRO A 200 20.95 8.68 23.48
N HIS A 201 20.32 8.62 24.65
CA HIS A 201 19.90 9.79 25.41
C HIS A 201 21.14 10.57 25.86
N PRO A 202 21.28 11.85 25.52
CA PRO A 202 21.98 12.78 26.38
C PRO A 202 21.07 13.08 27.58
N VAL A 203 21.63 12.93 28.78
CA VAL A 203 21.07 13.19 30.12
C VAL A 203 20.47 14.62 30.22
N PRO A 204 19.42 14.85 31.05
CA PRO A 204 18.33 15.77 30.76
C PRO A 204 18.52 17.19 31.27
N ALA A 205 17.84 18.15 30.63
CA ALA A 205 17.40 19.39 31.26
C ALA A 205 15.87 19.41 31.28
N ALA A 206 15.32 19.54 32.49
CA ALA A 206 13.89 19.59 32.75
C ALA A 206 13.21 20.77 32.04
N ASN A 207 12.10 20.49 31.37
CA ASN A 207 10.87 21.28 31.48
C ASN A 207 9.68 20.45 30.96
N ALA A 208 8.61 20.47 31.73
CA ALA A 208 7.41 19.68 31.57
C ALA A 208 6.39 20.32 30.62
N ALA A 209 5.55 19.43 30.08
CA ALA A 209 4.21 19.64 29.52
C ALA A 209 4.10 20.26 28.12
N GLU A 210 3.80 19.42 27.12
CA GLU A 210 2.46 19.32 26.51
C GLU A 210 2.45 18.12 25.55
N THR A 211 1.66 17.10 25.88
CA THR A 211 1.28 16.01 24.98
C THR A 211 0.08 16.46 24.14
N PRO A 212 0.14 16.45 22.80
CA PRO A 212 -1.06 16.43 21.98
C PRO A 212 -1.64 15.03 22.02
N ASP A 213 -2.91 14.94 22.37
CA ASP A 213 -3.78 13.76 22.23
C ASP A 213 -3.66 13.21 20.79
N GLU A 214 -3.19 11.97 20.64
CA GLU A 214 -3.44 11.17 19.44
C GLU A 214 -4.92 10.78 19.47
N ASP A 215 -5.67 11.27 18.49
CA ASP A 215 -7.10 11.01 18.33
C ASP A 215 -7.37 9.48 18.28
N PRO A 216 -8.17 8.91 19.20
CA PRO A 216 -8.43 7.47 19.27
C PRO A 216 -9.22 6.89 18.08
N GLU A 217 -9.67 7.71 17.13
CA GLU A 217 -10.48 7.29 15.98
C GLU A 217 -9.73 6.39 14.98
N ASP A 218 -8.43 6.64 14.73
CA ASP A 218 -7.61 5.81 13.82
C ASP A 218 -7.47 4.35 14.32
N GLY A 219 -7.43 4.16 15.64
CA GLY A 219 -7.39 2.83 16.27
C GLY A 219 -8.74 2.10 16.28
N ILE A 220 -9.85 2.80 16.01
CA ILE A 220 -11.20 2.21 15.93
C ILE A 220 -11.49 1.74 14.51
N GLU A 221 -11.05 2.47 13.48
CA GLU A 221 -11.18 2.05 12.08
C GLU A 221 -10.36 0.78 11.78
N PHE A 222 -9.13 0.71 12.29
CA PHE A 222 -8.30 -0.50 12.20
C PHE A 222 -8.95 -1.72 12.88
N ARG A 223 -9.65 -1.52 14.01
CA ARG A 223 -10.41 -2.57 14.70
C ARG A 223 -11.67 -2.99 13.93
N LYS A 224 -12.38 -2.05 13.30
CA LYS A 224 -13.56 -2.35 12.46
C LYS A 224 -13.17 -3.12 11.20
N LEU A 225 -12.07 -2.74 10.53
CA LEU A 225 -11.55 -3.48 9.37
C LEU A 225 -11.13 -4.90 9.76
N ARG A 226 -10.44 -5.06 10.90
CA ARG A 226 -10.11 -6.39 11.46
C ARG A 226 -11.35 -7.23 11.77
N GLN A 227 -12.42 -6.64 12.30
CA GLN A 227 -13.69 -7.34 12.58
C GLN A 227 -14.41 -7.75 11.30
N LEU A 228 -14.39 -6.92 10.25
CA LEU A 228 -15.03 -7.24 8.96
C LEU A 228 -14.32 -8.40 8.25
N THR A 229 -12.98 -8.47 8.29
CA THR A 229 -12.24 -9.59 7.68
C THR A 229 -12.46 -10.90 8.43
N VAL A 230 -12.53 -10.87 9.77
CA VAL A 230 -12.83 -12.06 10.57
C VAL A 230 -14.26 -12.52 10.31
N LEU A 231 -15.25 -11.62 10.29
CA LEU A 231 -16.65 -11.97 10.07
C LEU A 231 -16.90 -12.52 8.65
N ASN A 232 -16.31 -11.90 7.63
CA ASN A 232 -16.41 -12.37 6.24
C ASN A 232 -15.80 -13.78 6.08
N ARG A 233 -14.68 -14.05 6.76
CA ARG A 233 -14.04 -15.38 6.73
C ARG A 233 -14.87 -16.46 7.41
N TRP A 234 -15.53 -16.14 8.53
CA TRP A 234 -16.44 -17.07 9.20
C TRP A 234 -17.69 -17.38 8.35
N MET A 235 -18.24 -16.36 7.69
CA MET A 235 -19.39 -16.52 6.80
C MET A 235 -19.05 -17.39 5.58
N MET A 236 -17.88 -17.19 4.97
CA MET A 236 -17.44 -17.96 3.80
C MET A 236 -17.17 -19.43 4.16
N ASN A 237 -16.56 -19.69 5.32
CA ASN A 237 -16.36 -21.05 5.81
C ASN A 237 -17.68 -21.77 6.14
N LEU A 238 -18.68 -21.06 6.68
CA LEU A 238 -20.01 -21.61 6.93
C LEU A 238 -20.73 -21.96 5.61
N LEU A 239 -20.61 -21.10 4.59
CA LEU A 239 -21.20 -21.36 3.27
C LEU A 239 -20.58 -22.60 2.61
N ILE A 240 -19.26 -22.73 2.66
CA ILE A 240 -18.54 -23.90 2.12
C ILE A 240 -18.96 -25.18 2.85
N ALA A 241 -19.10 -25.14 4.17
CA ALA A 241 -19.57 -26.29 4.96
C ALA A 241 -21.01 -26.69 4.61
N LEU A 242 -21.92 -25.72 4.43
CA LEU A 242 -23.30 -25.98 4.00
C LEU A 242 -23.37 -26.60 2.61
N ILE A 243 -22.57 -26.10 1.66
CA ILE A 243 -22.49 -26.67 0.31
C ILE A 243 -21.97 -28.11 0.37
N ALA A 244 -20.92 -28.37 1.16
CA ALA A 244 -20.36 -29.71 1.32
C ALA A 244 -21.38 -30.70 1.92
N ILE A 245 -22.13 -30.28 2.95
CA ILE A 245 -23.18 -31.10 3.57
C ILE A 245 -24.31 -31.38 2.57
N MET A 246 -24.73 -30.38 1.79
CA MET A 246 -25.74 -30.54 0.75
C MET A 246 -25.27 -31.51 -0.34
N PHE A 247 -23.99 -31.46 -0.73
CA PHE A 247 -23.40 -32.38 -1.69
C PHE A 247 -23.39 -33.84 -1.18
N VAL A 248 -23.06 -34.04 0.10
CA VAL A 248 -23.07 -35.37 0.73
C VAL A 248 -24.48 -35.93 0.86
N LEU A 249 -25.47 -35.09 1.14
CA LEU A 249 -26.88 -35.48 1.20
C LEU A 249 -27.48 -35.78 -0.19
N ALA A 250 -27.01 -35.12 -1.24
CA ALA A 250 -27.47 -35.33 -2.61
C ALA A 250 -26.83 -36.56 -3.28
N LEU A 251 -25.67 -37.01 -2.82
CA LEU A 251 -24.98 -38.22 -3.32
C LEU A 251 -25.39 -39.51 -2.61
N LYS A 252 -26.29 -39.45 -1.62
CA LYS A 252 -26.76 -40.58 -0.83
C LYS A 252 -28.22 -40.87 -1.11
#